data_AF-A0A950BFJ1-F1
#
_entry.id   AF-A0A950BFJ1-F1
#
_cell.length_a   1.000
_cell.length_b   1.000
_cell.length_c   1.000
_cell.angle_alpha   90.00
_cell.angle_beta   90.00
_cell.angle_gamma   90.00
#
_symmetry.space_group_name_H-M   'P 1'
#
loop_
_entity.id
_entity.type
_entity.pdbx_description
1 polymer ?
#
loop_
_entity_poly.entity_id
_entity_poly.type
_entity_poly.pdbx_seq_one_letter_code
_entity_poly.pdbx_strand_id
1 'polypeptide(L)'
;DGFPLLCATLAPVLAMGTFLATRPSIAGYGVGFAVFFCLLAGPDNLIVYTPDLLINNGIAVVVAMLVASLAFLVVFPPHMDWLVERICVSLRGQVVLACHGDLDSLGQRFQSGTHDLMHQLRLLLRGRRHAHRRALRWMLVTLEVGHAVVDLRNEAQTAAWLGRHDPRWIAALERVREDLARLFEHPDGALLECALISVRAATWIAQEALATVHHEREWRHDVQRLLSHLHFIRSALLDRDAPLGPLARGRRDPARSLKTQ
;
A
#
# COMPACT_ATOMS: atom_id res chain seq x y z
N ASP A 1 47.36 29.11 -23.86
CA ASP A 1 45.98 29.65 -23.96
C ASP A 1 44.90 28.66 -24.38
N GLY A 2 45.10 27.34 -24.26
CA GLY A 2 44.08 26.35 -24.67
C GLY A 2 42.98 26.09 -23.63
N PHE A 3 43.26 26.32 -22.34
CA PHE A 3 42.34 26.01 -21.24
C PHE A 3 41.06 26.88 -21.25
N PRO A 4 41.12 28.22 -21.45
CA PRO A 4 39.89 29.02 -21.54
C PRO A 4 38.99 28.62 -22.71
N LEU A 5 39.58 28.21 -23.83
CA LEU A 5 38.85 27.76 -25.02
C LEU A 5 38.19 26.38 -24.80
N LEU A 6 38.89 25.48 -24.09
CA LEU A 6 38.33 24.20 -23.63
C LEU A 6 37.13 24.43 -22.69
N CYS A 7 37.26 25.35 -21.73
CA CYS A 7 36.15 25.70 -20.84
C CYS A 7 34.97 26.29 -21.62
N ALA A 8 35.22 27.20 -22.56
CA ALA A 8 34.17 27.82 -23.36
C ALA A 8 33.39 26.82 -24.24
N THR A 9 34.04 25.73 -24.67
CA THR A 9 33.42 24.68 -25.50
C THR A 9 32.69 23.62 -24.67
N LEU A 10 33.23 23.22 -23.53
CA LEU A 10 32.61 22.21 -22.65
C LEU A 10 31.45 22.78 -21.81
N ALA A 11 31.55 24.04 -21.37
CA ALA A 11 30.58 24.67 -20.49
C ALA A 11 29.12 24.62 -20.99
N PRO A 12 28.78 24.98 -22.24
CA PRO A 12 27.39 24.95 -22.70
C PRO A 12 26.82 23.53 -22.76
N VAL A 13 27.64 22.54 -23.14
CA VAL A 13 27.20 21.13 -23.25
C VAL A 13 26.99 20.54 -21.85
N LEU A 14 27.91 20.78 -20.93
CA LEU A 14 27.77 20.36 -19.53
C LEU A 14 26.63 21.09 -18.82
N ALA A 15 26.43 22.39 -19.08
CA ALA A 15 25.30 23.15 -18.55
C ALA A 15 23.95 22.58 -19.02
N MET A 16 23.86 22.11 -20.27
CA MET A 16 22.67 21.41 -20.77
C MET A 16 22.45 20.07 -20.04
N GLY A 17 23.52 19.28 -19.86
CA GLY A 17 23.47 18.02 -19.12
C GLY A 17 23.04 18.19 -17.67
N THR A 18 23.60 19.18 -16.97
CA THR A 18 23.23 19.49 -15.58
C THR A 18 21.82 20.05 -15.48
N PHE A 19 21.38 20.89 -16.43
CA PHE A 19 20.00 21.37 -16.51
C PHE A 19 19.00 20.22 -16.66
N LEU A 20 19.27 19.25 -17.54
CA LEU A 20 18.46 18.05 -17.67
C LEU A 20 18.48 17.20 -16.38
N ALA A 21 19.63 17.12 -15.71
CA ALA A 21 19.79 16.41 -14.44
C ALA A 21 18.93 17.01 -13.31
N THR A 22 18.63 18.32 -13.33
CA THR A 22 17.76 18.96 -12.32
C THR A 22 16.27 18.61 -12.46
N ARG A 23 15.84 18.05 -13.60
CA ARG A 23 14.42 17.74 -13.84
C ARG A 23 14.12 16.29 -13.45
N PRO A 24 13.29 16.01 -12.44
CA PRO A 24 13.13 14.67 -11.87
C PRO A 24 12.57 13.62 -12.85
N SER A 25 11.87 14.03 -13.90
CA SER A 25 11.37 13.12 -14.95
C SER A 25 12.44 12.68 -15.95
N ILE A 26 13.52 13.43 -16.10
CA ILE A 26 14.59 13.20 -17.09
C ILE A 26 15.99 13.26 -16.49
N ALA A 27 16.10 13.28 -15.17
CA ALA A 27 17.36 13.46 -14.45
C ALA A 27 18.40 12.40 -14.83
N GLY A 28 17.95 11.15 -15.00
CA GLY A 28 18.80 10.04 -15.44
C GLY A 28 19.44 10.28 -16.83
N TYR A 29 18.70 10.89 -17.77
CA TYR A 29 19.25 11.24 -19.08
C TYR A 29 20.31 12.33 -18.97
N GLY A 30 20.09 13.36 -18.14
CA GLY A 30 21.06 14.43 -17.93
C GLY A 30 22.36 13.97 -17.28
N VAL A 31 22.26 13.14 -16.23
CA VAL A 31 23.43 12.56 -15.56
C VAL A 31 24.20 11.63 -16.49
N GLY A 32 23.49 10.74 -17.20
CA GLY A 32 24.11 9.84 -18.19
C GLY A 32 24.83 10.63 -19.28
N PHE A 33 24.15 11.61 -19.87
CA PHE A 33 24.72 12.48 -20.89
C PHE A 33 26.01 13.17 -20.42
N ALA A 34 26.02 13.75 -19.22
CA ALA A 34 27.21 14.44 -18.70
C ALA A 34 28.39 13.48 -18.47
N VAL A 35 28.15 12.28 -17.93
CA VAL A 35 29.20 11.28 -17.69
C VAL A 35 29.79 10.76 -19.00
N PHE A 36 28.95 10.36 -19.96
CA PHE A 36 29.43 9.82 -21.23
C PHE A 36 30.09 10.89 -22.10
N PHE A 37 29.58 12.13 -22.07
CA PHE A 37 30.22 13.25 -22.76
C PHE A 37 31.63 13.52 -22.22
N CYS A 38 31.82 13.52 -20.90
CA CYS A 38 33.16 13.69 -20.30
C CYS A 38 34.11 12.54 -20.66
N LEU A 39 33.62 11.30 -20.70
CA LEU A 39 34.40 10.13 -21.11
C LEU A 39 34.84 10.23 -22.59
N LEU A 40 33.97 10.74 -23.46
CA LEU A 40 34.25 10.88 -24.89
C LEU A 40 35.09 12.12 -25.23
N ALA A 41 34.90 13.22 -24.47
CA ALA A 41 35.62 14.47 -24.66
C ALA A 41 37.12 14.32 -24.40
N GLY A 42 37.54 13.30 -23.61
CA GLY A 42 38.94 12.93 -23.40
C GLY A 42 39.85 14.13 -23.08
N PRO A 43 39.56 14.92 -22.02
CA PRO A 43 40.24 16.18 -21.76
C PRO A 43 41.75 16.03 -21.45
N ASP A 44 42.20 14.81 -21.15
CA ASP A 44 43.59 14.46 -20.84
C ASP A 44 44.37 13.87 -22.04
N ASN A 45 43.75 13.88 -23.24
CA ASN A 45 44.35 13.25 -24.42
C ASN A 45 45.36 14.22 -25.09
N LEU A 46 46.65 13.89 -25.03
CA LEU A 46 47.69 14.54 -25.83
C LEU A 46 47.30 14.42 -27.31
N ILE A 47 47.20 15.56 -28.01
CA ILE A 47 46.63 15.65 -29.36
C ILE A 47 47.50 14.85 -30.35
N VAL A 48 47.20 13.56 -30.49
CA VAL A 48 47.73 12.66 -31.52
C VAL A 48 46.52 12.23 -32.36
N TYR A 49 46.42 12.77 -33.56
CA TYR A 49 45.26 12.61 -34.44
C TYR A 49 45.25 11.19 -35.04
N THR A 50 44.64 10.24 -34.32
CA THR A 50 44.42 8.86 -34.76
C THR A 50 42.90 8.63 -34.93
N PRO A 51 42.35 8.80 -36.14
CA PRO A 51 40.90 8.72 -36.37
C PRO A 51 40.33 7.33 -36.02
N ASP A 52 41.16 6.30 -36.14
CA ASP A 52 40.81 4.90 -35.83
C ASP A 52 40.52 4.72 -34.33
N LEU A 53 41.33 5.34 -33.47
CA LEU A 53 41.20 5.28 -32.01
C LEU A 53 39.93 6.01 -31.54
N LEU A 54 39.61 7.14 -32.16
CA LEU A 54 38.42 7.94 -31.86
C LEU A 54 37.13 7.16 -32.16
N ILE A 55 37.06 6.54 -33.36
CA ILE A 55 35.89 5.75 -33.77
C ILE A 55 35.74 4.52 -32.88
N ASN A 56 36.84 3.81 -32.60
CA ASN A 56 36.82 2.62 -31.75
C ASN A 56 36.34 2.95 -30.32
N ASN A 57 36.85 4.03 -29.72
CA ASN A 57 36.43 4.47 -28.40
C ASN A 57 34.96 4.94 -28.37
N GLY A 58 34.52 5.64 -29.41
CA GLY A 58 33.12 6.04 -29.55
C GLY A 58 32.16 4.85 -29.60
N ILE A 59 32.48 3.83 -30.41
CA ILE A 59 31.70 2.59 -30.49
C ILE A 59 31.70 1.86 -29.14
N ALA A 60 32.86 1.76 -28.48
CA ALA A 60 32.98 1.12 -27.17
C ALA A 60 32.09 1.80 -26.11
N VAL A 61 32.03 3.14 -26.09
CA VAL A 61 31.19 3.89 -25.16
C VAL A 61 29.70 3.69 -25.45
N VAL A 62 29.28 3.70 -26.72
CA VAL A 62 27.88 3.46 -27.09
C VAL A 62 27.44 2.05 -26.70
N VAL A 63 28.29 1.05 -26.96
CA VAL A 63 28.03 -0.35 -26.57
C VAL A 63 27.97 -0.47 -25.04
N ALA A 64 28.89 0.16 -24.30
CA ALA A 64 28.86 0.17 -22.85
C ALA A 64 27.58 0.84 -22.30
N MET A 65 27.13 1.93 -22.92
CA MET A 65 25.88 2.62 -22.55
C MET A 65 24.65 1.75 -22.81
N LEU A 66 24.61 1.04 -23.95
CA LEU A 66 23.53 0.10 -24.27
C LEU A 66 23.50 -1.06 -23.26
N VAL A 67 24.64 -1.67 -22.97
CA VAL A 67 24.74 -2.77 -22.00
C VAL A 67 24.34 -2.31 -20.60
N ALA A 68 24.82 -1.14 -20.16
CA ALA A 68 24.43 -0.57 -18.87
C ALA A 68 22.92 -0.28 -18.81
N SER A 69 22.34 0.31 -19.87
CA SER A 69 20.90 0.56 -19.94
C SER A 69 20.08 -0.73 -19.88
N LEU A 70 20.51 -1.77 -20.60
CA LEU A 70 19.87 -3.08 -20.56
C LEU A 70 19.97 -3.71 -19.16
N ALA A 71 21.14 -3.63 -18.53
CA ALA A 71 21.34 -4.11 -17.16
C ALA A 71 20.43 -3.36 -16.17
N PHE A 72 20.29 -2.04 -16.28
CA PHE A 72 19.37 -1.26 -15.44
C PHE A 72 17.91 -1.61 -15.69
N LEU A 73 17.50 -1.89 -16.94
CA LEU A 73 16.14 -2.34 -17.25
C LEU A 73 15.81 -3.69 -16.60
N VAL A 74 16.80 -4.59 -16.53
CA VAL A 74 16.67 -5.91 -15.91
C VAL A 74 16.68 -5.81 -14.37
N VAL A 75 17.57 -5.00 -13.78
CA VAL A 75 17.71 -4.85 -12.33
C VAL A 75 16.59 -4.00 -11.72
N PHE A 76 16.12 -2.98 -12.43
CA PHE A 76 15.02 -2.10 -12.02
C PHE A 76 13.87 -2.16 -13.03
N PRO A 77 13.00 -3.19 -12.96
CA PRO A 77 11.88 -3.30 -13.86
C PRO A 77 11.03 -2.01 -13.85
N PRO A 78 10.75 -1.40 -15.01
CA PRO A 78 10.02 -0.14 -15.08
C PRO A 78 8.56 -0.26 -14.59
N HIS A 79 8.04 -1.48 -14.43
CA HIS A 79 6.67 -1.76 -13.97
C HIS A 79 6.66 -2.35 -12.55
N MET A 80 6.82 -1.49 -11.54
CA MET A 80 6.68 -1.82 -10.11
C MET A 80 5.23 -2.07 -9.65
N ASP A 81 4.34 -2.57 -10.52
CA ASP A 81 2.93 -2.81 -10.13
C ASP A 81 2.83 -3.95 -9.09
N TRP A 82 3.74 -4.92 -9.18
CA TRP A 82 3.95 -5.95 -8.16
C TRP A 82 4.25 -5.37 -6.78
N LEU A 83 5.03 -4.28 -6.70
CA LEU A 83 5.36 -3.67 -5.41
C LEU A 83 4.14 -3.01 -4.78
N VAL A 84 3.30 -2.38 -5.59
CA VAL A 84 2.04 -1.79 -5.13
C VAL A 84 1.09 -2.87 -4.63
N GLU A 85 1.01 -3.99 -5.35
CA GLU A 85 0.22 -5.14 -4.94
C GLU A 85 0.74 -5.74 -3.64
N ARG A 86 2.06 -5.87 -3.50
CA ARG A 86 2.70 -6.30 -2.25
C ARG A 86 2.37 -5.37 -1.08
N ILE A 87 2.40 -4.05 -1.27
CA ILE A 87 1.97 -3.09 -0.24
C ILE A 87 0.49 -3.27 0.10
N CYS A 88 -0.38 -3.49 -0.88
CA CYS A 88 -1.80 -3.75 -0.63
C CYS A 88 -2.02 -5.05 0.15
N VAL A 89 -1.26 -6.11 -0.15
CA VAL A 89 -1.25 -7.37 0.63
C VAL A 89 -0.79 -7.11 2.05
N SER A 90 0.30 -6.36 2.25
CA SER A 90 0.83 -6.03 3.57
C SER A 90 -0.13 -5.18 4.40
N LEU A 91 -0.84 -4.22 3.77
CA LEU A 91 -1.90 -3.43 4.41
C LEU A 91 -3.02 -4.35 4.90
N ARG A 92 -3.54 -5.22 4.04
CA ARG A 92 -4.57 -6.18 4.43
C ARG A 92 -4.11 -7.12 5.56
N GLY A 93 -2.85 -7.52 5.54
CA GLY A 93 -2.22 -8.29 6.61
C GLY A 93 -2.24 -7.59 7.98
N GLN A 94 -2.30 -6.25 8.03
CA GLN A 94 -2.48 -5.52 9.30
C GLN A 94 -3.86 -5.75 9.91
N VAL A 95 -4.91 -5.92 9.12
CA VAL A 95 -6.24 -6.28 9.66
C VAL A 95 -6.25 -7.72 10.16
N VAL A 96 -5.58 -8.64 9.46
CA VAL A 96 -5.39 -10.02 9.94
C VAL A 96 -4.63 -10.03 11.28
N LEU A 97 -3.59 -9.19 11.40
CA LEU A 97 -2.89 -8.97 12.66
C LEU A 97 -3.83 -8.40 13.74
N ALA A 98 -4.66 -7.40 13.41
CA ALA A 98 -5.65 -6.85 14.34
C ALA A 98 -6.67 -7.91 14.80
N CYS A 99 -6.99 -8.90 13.97
CA CYS A 99 -7.91 -9.98 14.31
C CYS A 99 -7.26 -11.04 15.21
N HIS A 100 -6.04 -11.49 14.93
CA HIS A 100 -5.40 -12.63 15.64
C HIS A 100 -4.28 -12.27 16.62
N GLY A 101 -3.72 -11.07 16.51
CA GLY A 101 -2.57 -10.65 17.31
C GLY A 101 -2.89 -10.55 18.80
N ASP A 102 -1.88 -10.74 19.62
CA ASP A 102 -1.97 -10.60 21.07
C ASP A 102 -2.29 -9.16 21.49
N LEU A 103 -3.21 -9.01 22.45
CA LEU A 103 -3.85 -7.74 22.84
C LEU A 103 -2.86 -6.74 23.47
N ASP A 104 -1.94 -7.22 24.31
CA ASP A 104 -1.08 -6.38 25.17
C ASP A 104 -0.25 -5.34 24.40
N SER A 105 0.13 -5.67 23.16
CA SER A 105 0.91 -4.78 22.28
C SER A 105 0.23 -4.49 20.93
N LEU A 106 -1.03 -4.91 20.78
CA LEU A 106 -1.69 -4.93 19.47
C LEU A 106 -1.83 -3.54 18.87
N GLY A 107 -2.35 -2.59 19.66
CA GLY A 107 -2.60 -1.23 19.20
C GLY A 107 -1.32 -0.54 18.72
N GLN A 108 -0.24 -0.66 19.50
CA GLN A 108 1.06 -0.09 19.16
C GLN A 108 1.63 -0.73 17.88
N ARG A 109 1.61 -2.08 17.79
CA ARG A 109 2.13 -2.80 16.63
C ARG A 109 1.35 -2.47 15.35
N PHE A 110 0.02 -2.42 15.44
CA PHE A 110 -0.85 -2.05 14.34
C PHE A 110 -0.58 -0.61 13.88
N GLN A 111 -0.52 0.34 14.81
CA GLN A 111 -0.26 1.74 14.50
C GLN A 111 1.12 1.94 13.87
N SER A 112 2.16 1.33 14.43
CA SER A 112 3.52 1.38 13.88
C SER A 112 3.60 0.76 12.49
N GLY A 113 3.02 -0.43 12.29
CA GLY A 113 3.01 -1.12 11.00
C GLY A 113 2.27 -0.32 9.92
N THR A 114 1.13 0.25 10.26
CA THR A 114 0.34 1.06 9.32
C THR A 114 1.03 2.38 8.99
N HIS A 115 1.73 3.00 9.95
CA HIS A 115 2.50 4.21 9.73
C HIS A 115 3.73 3.96 8.83
N ASP A 116 4.43 2.84 9.01
CA ASP A 116 5.54 2.44 8.13
C ASP A 116 5.06 2.22 6.70
N LEU A 117 3.97 1.46 6.51
CA LEU A 117 3.38 1.23 5.18
C LEU A 117 2.92 2.52 4.52
N MET A 118 2.35 3.47 5.27
CA MET A 118 2.01 4.81 4.79
C MET A 118 3.26 5.57 4.32
N HIS A 119 4.36 5.51 5.07
CA HIS A 119 5.62 6.12 4.67
C HIS A 119 6.18 5.50 3.38
N GLN A 120 6.21 4.17 3.29
CA GLN A 120 6.64 3.45 2.08
C GLN A 120 5.77 3.85 0.88
N LEU A 121 4.45 3.94 1.06
CA LEU A 121 3.51 4.36 0.02
C LEU A 121 3.81 5.75 -0.53
N ARG A 122 4.12 6.71 0.35
CA ARG A 122 4.48 8.09 -0.04
C ARG A 122 5.79 8.16 -0.81
N LEU A 123 6.75 7.30 -0.51
CA LEU A 123 8.06 7.26 -1.15
C LEU A 123 8.01 6.57 -2.52
N LEU A 124 7.30 5.45 -2.64
CA LEU A 124 7.36 4.55 -3.80
C LEU A 124 6.42 4.93 -4.96
N LEU A 125 5.37 5.71 -4.71
CA LEU A 125 4.29 5.94 -5.70
C LEU A 125 4.26 7.34 -6.31
N ARG A 126 5.36 8.10 -6.24
CA ARG A 126 5.45 9.41 -6.89
C ARG A 126 5.22 9.29 -8.41
N GLY A 127 4.12 9.86 -8.91
CA GLY A 127 3.80 9.96 -10.34
C GLY A 127 2.75 8.96 -10.88
N ARG A 128 2.40 7.88 -10.17
CA ARG A 128 1.43 6.86 -10.65
C ARG A 128 0.02 7.04 -10.07
N ARG A 129 -0.79 7.94 -10.65
CA ARG A 129 -2.10 8.34 -10.10
C ARG A 129 -3.08 7.18 -9.84
N HIS A 130 -3.12 6.14 -10.67
CA HIS A 130 -4.10 5.05 -10.50
C HIS A 130 -3.69 4.03 -9.43
N ALA A 131 -2.47 3.52 -9.50
CA ALA A 131 -1.92 2.58 -8.52
C ALA A 131 -1.86 3.21 -7.12
N HIS A 132 -1.45 4.48 -7.03
CA HIS A 132 -1.44 5.24 -5.77
C HIS A 132 -2.84 5.38 -5.18
N ARG A 133 -3.84 5.76 -5.98
CA ARG A 133 -5.25 5.86 -5.52
C ARG A 133 -5.81 4.53 -5.04
N ARG A 134 -5.44 3.42 -5.67
CA ARG A 134 -5.86 2.07 -5.24
C ARG A 134 -5.27 1.73 -3.87
N ALA A 135 -3.98 1.93 -3.69
CA ALA A 135 -3.31 1.62 -2.44
C ALA A 135 -3.75 2.54 -1.29
N LEU A 136 -3.99 3.83 -1.55
CA LEU A 136 -4.59 4.74 -0.57
C LEU A 136 -5.97 4.29 -0.10
N ARG A 137 -6.80 3.79 -1.01
CA ARG A 137 -8.12 3.25 -0.67
C ARG A 137 -8.03 1.98 0.19
N TRP A 138 -7.10 1.08 -0.14
CA TRP A 138 -6.82 -0.07 0.73
C TRP A 138 -6.31 0.33 2.10
N MET A 139 -5.47 1.36 2.16
CA MET A 139 -4.92 1.87 3.41
C MET A 139 -6.01 2.48 4.31
N LEU A 140 -6.92 3.28 3.76
CA LEU A 140 -8.05 3.87 4.51
C LEU A 140 -8.94 2.77 5.10
N VAL A 141 -9.39 1.82 4.29
CA VAL A 141 -10.25 0.73 4.77
C VAL A 141 -9.54 -0.17 5.77
N THR A 142 -8.25 -0.44 5.56
CA THR A 142 -7.42 -1.18 6.53
C THR A 142 -7.34 -0.44 7.86
N LEU A 143 -7.16 0.88 7.83
CA LEU A 143 -7.06 1.70 9.02
C LEU A 143 -8.39 1.77 9.78
N GLU A 144 -9.49 2.02 9.08
CA GLU A 144 -10.83 2.08 9.64
C GLU A 144 -11.23 0.74 10.27
N VAL A 145 -11.20 -0.35 9.49
CA VAL A 145 -11.59 -1.66 9.99
C VAL A 145 -10.61 -2.17 11.04
N GLY A 146 -9.31 -2.01 10.82
CA GLY A 146 -8.27 -2.47 11.75
C GLY A 146 -8.36 -1.80 13.11
N HIS A 147 -8.48 -0.46 13.17
CA HIS A 147 -8.69 0.23 14.45
C HIS A 147 -9.98 -0.19 15.13
N ALA A 148 -11.09 -0.26 14.39
CA ALA A 148 -12.36 -0.65 14.99
C ALA A 148 -12.34 -2.09 15.53
N VAL A 149 -11.58 -3.01 14.92
CA VAL A 149 -11.35 -4.36 15.45
C VAL A 149 -10.49 -4.33 16.70
N VAL A 150 -9.39 -3.58 16.71
CA VAL A 150 -8.53 -3.44 17.90
C VAL A 150 -9.34 -2.87 19.08
N ASP A 151 -10.08 -1.80 18.85
CA ASP A 151 -10.90 -1.16 19.87
C ASP A 151 -12.04 -2.07 20.33
N LEU A 152 -12.72 -2.77 19.41
CA LEU A 152 -13.74 -3.77 19.75
C LEU A 152 -13.19 -4.86 20.67
N ARG A 153 -11.98 -5.37 20.38
CA ARG A 153 -11.36 -6.43 21.19
C ARG A 153 -10.93 -5.91 22.57
N ASN A 154 -10.35 -4.71 22.65
CA ASN A 154 -10.02 -4.05 23.91
C ASN A 154 -11.26 -3.81 24.78
N GLU A 155 -12.34 -3.33 24.15
CA GLU A 155 -13.61 -3.10 24.83
C GLU A 155 -14.25 -4.42 25.28
N ALA A 156 -14.15 -5.48 24.47
CA ALA A 156 -14.67 -6.80 24.84
C ALA A 156 -13.91 -7.43 26.02
N GLN A 157 -12.60 -7.13 26.17
CA GLN A 157 -11.82 -7.55 27.33
C GLN A 157 -12.24 -6.79 28.59
N THR A 158 -12.52 -5.49 28.48
CA THR A 158 -13.08 -4.68 29.57
C THR A 158 -14.47 -5.20 29.96
N ALA A 159 -15.31 -5.48 28.97
CA ALA A 159 -16.66 -6.02 29.11
C ALA A 159 -16.70 -7.55 29.26
N ALA A 160 -15.68 -8.18 29.88
CA ALA A 160 -15.59 -9.64 30.01
C ALA A 160 -16.80 -10.26 30.75
N TRP A 161 -17.52 -9.46 31.54
CA TRP A 161 -18.77 -9.87 32.19
C TRP A 161 -19.85 -10.30 31.18
N LEU A 162 -19.89 -9.67 29.99
CA LEU A 162 -20.88 -9.98 28.97
C LEU A 162 -20.72 -11.42 28.46
N GLY A 163 -19.47 -11.85 28.24
CA GLY A 163 -19.18 -13.23 27.84
C GLY A 163 -19.50 -14.27 28.93
N ARG A 164 -19.45 -13.88 30.22
CA ARG A 164 -19.90 -14.74 31.33
C ARG A 164 -21.42 -14.85 31.40
N HIS A 165 -22.13 -13.79 31.01
CA HIS A 165 -23.59 -13.74 31.07
C HIS A 165 -24.25 -14.37 29.84
N ASP A 166 -23.70 -14.13 28.65
CA ASP A 166 -24.15 -14.71 27.39
C ASP A 166 -22.97 -15.34 26.63
N PRO A 167 -22.78 -16.67 26.70
CA PRO A 167 -21.73 -17.38 25.97
C PRO A 167 -21.79 -17.20 24.45
N ARG A 168 -22.96 -16.84 23.89
CA ARG A 168 -23.11 -16.57 22.45
C ARG A 168 -22.28 -15.37 22.03
N TRP A 169 -22.04 -14.40 22.93
CA TRP A 169 -21.20 -13.23 22.65
C TRP A 169 -19.76 -13.62 22.29
N ILE A 170 -19.15 -14.53 23.06
CA ILE A 170 -17.77 -14.98 22.81
C ILE A 170 -17.68 -15.65 21.44
N ALA A 171 -18.62 -16.54 21.13
CA ALA A 171 -18.67 -17.23 19.84
C ALA A 171 -18.92 -16.26 18.66
N ALA A 172 -19.77 -15.25 18.85
CA ALA A 172 -20.06 -14.25 17.83
C ALA A 172 -18.85 -13.33 17.57
N LEU A 173 -18.17 -12.87 18.63
CA LEU A 173 -16.96 -12.06 18.50
C LEU A 173 -15.84 -12.82 17.79
N GLU A 174 -15.64 -14.10 18.12
CA GLU A 174 -14.65 -14.93 17.44
C GLU A 174 -15.00 -15.13 15.96
N ARG A 175 -16.29 -15.37 15.66
CA ARG A 175 -16.75 -15.47 14.27
C ARG A 175 -16.50 -14.19 13.48
N VAL A 176 -16.76 -13.02 14.07
CA VAL A 176 -16.46 -11.72 13.44
C VAL A 176 -14.97 -11.60 13.14
N ARG A 177 -14.09 -11.93 14.09
CA ARG A 177 -12.63 -11.88 13.91
C ARG A 177 -12.18 -12.79 12.77
N GLU A 178 -12.64 -14.04 12.75
CA GLU A 178 -12.31 -15.03 11.73
C GLU A 178 -12.78 -14.62 10.33
N ASP A 179 -14.04 -14.18 10.19
CA ASP A 179 -14.58 -13.80 8.89
C ASP A 179 -13.92 -12.52 8.35
N LEU A 180 -13.60 -11.56 9.22
CA LEU A 180 -12.82 -10.36 8.84
C LEU A 180 -11.40 -10.73 8.44
N ALA A 181 -10.71 -11.59 9.18
CA ALA A 181 -9.37 -12.03 8.84
C ALA A 181 -9.34 -12.70 7.45
N ARG A 182 -10.26 -13.64 7.20
CA ARG A 182 -10.38 -14.33 5.90
C ARG A 182 -10.68 -13.37 4.76
N LEU A 183 -11.61 -12.43 4.97
CA LEU A 183 -11.94 -11.39 3.98
C LEU A 183 -10.72 -10.56 3.63
N PHE A 184 -9.96 -10.11 4.62
CA PHE A 184 -8.78 -9.27 4.35
C PHE A 184 -7.62 -10.10 3.80
N GLU A 185 -7.46 -11.37 4.14
CA GLU A 185 -6.46 -12.24 3.52
C GLU A 185 -6.75 -12.52 2.04
N HIS A 186 -8.02 -12.76 1.70
CA HIS A 186 -8.49 -13.05 0.35
C HIS A 186 -9.78 -12.28 0.04
N PRO A 187 -9.69 -11.02 -0.46
CA PRO A 187 -10.86 -10.20 -0.73
C PRO A 187 -11.78 -10.82 -1.77
N ASP A 188 -12.90 -11.36 -1.30
CA ASP A 188 -13.91 -12.03 -2.12
C ASP A 188 -15.33 -11.59 -1.71
N GLY A 189 -16.25 -11.59 -2.67
CA GLY A 189 -17.64 -11.20 -2.42
C GLY A 189 -18.38 -12.11 -1.43
N ALA A 190 -18.07 -13.42 -1.44
CA ALA A 190 -18.66 -14.36 -0.48
C ALA A 190 -18.14 -14.13 0.92
N LEU A 191 -16.83 -13.92 1.06
CA LEU A 191 -16.21 -13.62 2.36
C LEU A 191 -16.69 -12.27 2.91
N LEU A 192 -16.95 -11.29 2.04
CA LEU A 192 -17.53 -10.01 2.43
C LEU A 192 -18.93 -10.18 3.01
N GLU A 193 -19.78 -10.99 2.36
CA GLU A 193 -21.10 -11.30 2.87
C GLU A 193 -21.05 -12.08 4.20
N CYS A 194 -20.14 -13.06 4.33
CA CYS A 194 -19.92 -13.77 5.59
C CYS A 194 -19.55 -12.81 6.72
N ALA A 195 -18.58 -11.91 6.50
CA ALA A 195 -18.19 -10.90 7.48
C ALA A 195 -19.35 -9.95 7.85
N LEU A 196 -20.15 -9.52 6.88
CA LEU A 196 -21.33 -8.69 7.15
C LEU A 196 -22.41 -9.43 7.95
N ILE A 197 -22.59 -10.73 7.70
CA ILE A 197 -23.53 -11.58 8.43
C ILE A 197 -23.06 -11.77 9.88
N SER A 198 -21.79 -12.09 10.10
CA SER A 198 -21.26 -12.27 11.47
C SER A 198 -21.26 -10.98 12.27
N VAL A 199 -20.91 -9.83 11.66
CA VAL A 199 -21.01 -8.51 12.33
C VAL A 199 -22.46 -8.21 12.70
N ARG A 200 -23.43 -8.54 11.85
CA ARG A 200 -24.86 -8.35 12.14
C ARG A 200 -25.34 -9.28 13.26
N ALA A 201 -24.90 -10.53 13.28
CA ALA A 201 -25.23 -11.47 14.34
C ALA A 201 -24.68 -11.01 15.70
N ALA A 202 -23.41 -10.58 15.75
CA ALA A 202 -22.81 -10.00 16.95
C ALA A 202 -23.54 -8.72 17.41
N THR A 203 -23.95 -7.88 16.46
CA THR A 203 -24.74 -6.67 16.74
C THR A 203 -26.08 -7.03 17.39
N TRP A 204 -26.78 -8.04 16.87
CA TRP A 204 -28.06 -8.50 17.43
C TRP A 204 -27.90 -9.00 18.87
N ILE A 205 -26.88 -9.84 19.14
CA ILE A 205 -26.60 -10.37 20.49
C ILE A 205 -26.29 -9.24 21.46
N ALA A 206 -25.46 -8.27 21.05
CA ALA A 206 -25.16 -7.11 21.89
C ALA A 206 -26.40 -6.21 22.12
N GLN A 207 -27.29 -6.06 21.14
CA GLN A 207 -28.56 -5.33 21.32
C GLN A 207 -29.51 -6.03 22.29
N GLU A 208 -29.60 -7.36 22.22
CA GLU A 208 -30.38 -8.17 23.16
C GLU A 208 -29.84 -8.03 24.58
N ALA A 209 -28.52 -8.10 24.75
CA ALA A 209 -27.87 -7.88 26.04
C ALA A 209 -28.08 -6.45 26.57
N LEU A 210 -28.05 -5.42 25.70
CA LEU A 210 -28.32 -4.04 26.10
C LEU A 210 -29.72 -3.87 26.71
N ALA A 211 -30.70 -4.62 26.18
CA ALA A 211 -32.07 -4.60 26.67
C ALA A 211 -32.21 -5.23 28.07
N THR A 212 -31.32 -6.16 28.46
CA THR A 212 -31.37 -6.81 29.78
C THR A 212 -30.63 -6.01 30.86
N VAL A 213 -29.58 -5.26 30.51
CA VAL A 213 -28.75 -4.52 31.47
C VAL A 213 -29.12 -3.04 31.62
N HIS A 214 -30.33 -2.67 31.22
CA HIS A 214 -30.75 -1.26 31.12
C HIS A 214 -30.73 -0.48 32.45
N HIS A 215 -30.74 -1.17 33.60
CA HIS A 215 -30.67 -0.53 34.92
C HIS A 215 -29.24 -0.22 35.37
N GLU A 216 -28.24 -0.95 34.89
CA GLU A 216 -26.84 -0.79 35.29
C GLU A 216 -26.11 0.12 34.29
N ARG A 217 -25.69 1.30 34.75
CA ARG A 217 -25.15 2.35 33.86
C ARG A 217 -23.82 1.95 33.22
N GLU A 218 -22.95 1.28 33.97
CA GLU A 218 -21.63 0.84 33.52
C GLU A 218 -21.75 -0.26 32.44
N TRP A 219 -22.52 -1.31 32.72
CA TRP A 219 -22.76 -2.41 31.77
C TRP A 219 -23.43 -1.95 30.48
N ARG A 220 -24.36 -1.00 30.58
CA ARG A 220 -24.98 -0.38 29.41
C ARG A 220 -23.95 0.37 28.55
N HIS A 221 -23.03 1.10 29.18
CA HIS A 221 -22.01 1.86 28.48
C HIS A 221 -21.02 0.95 27.74
N ASP A 222 -20.59 -0.13 28.38
CA ASP A 222 -19.75 -1.16 27.77
C ASP A 222 -20.39 -1.73 26.49
N VAL A 223 -21.65 -2.16 26.59
CA VAL A 223 -22.38 -2.73 25.46
C VAL A 223 -22.61 -1.69 24.35
N GLN A 224 -22.85 -0.42 24.70
CA GLN A 224 -22.97 0.66 23.73
C GLN A 224 -21.66 0.91 22.96
N ARG A 225 -20.51 0.84 23.63
CA ARG A 225 -19.20 0.96 22.96
C ARG A 225 -18.94 -0.20 22.02
N LEU A 226 -19.21 -1.44 22.45
CA LEU A 226 -19.15 -2.63 21.59
C LEU A 226 -20.04 -2.48 20.34
N LEU A 227 -21.28 -2.04 20.52
CA LEU A 227 -22.21 -1.79 19.41
C LEU A 227 -21.70 -0.71 18.46
N SER A 228 -21.08 0.34 18.99
CA SER A 228 -20.52 1.44 18.20
C SER A 228 -19.40 0.95 17.28
N HIS A 229 -18.47 0.13 17.81
CA HIS A 229 -17.41 -0.46 17.00
C HIS A 229 -17.95 -1.45 15.95
N LEU A 230 -18.93 -2.29 16.30
CA LEU A 230 -19.58 -3.20 15.33
C LEU A 230 -20.29 -2.43 14.20
N HIS A 231 -20.98 -1.34 14.52
CA HIS A 231 -21.64 -0.48 13.52
C HIS A 231 -20.63 0.24 12.64
N PHE A 232 -19.50 0.66 13.21
CA PHE A 232 -18.42 1.28 12.47
C PHE A 232 -17.79 0.29 11.47
N ILE A 233 -17.45 -0.93 11.92
CA ILE A 233 -16.96 -2.01 11.05
C ILE A 233 -17.95 -2.26 9.91
N ARG A 234 -19.25 -2.40 10.22
CA ARG A 234 -20.28 -2.61 9.19
C ARG A 234 -20.31 -1.47 8.17
N SER A 235 -20.24 -0.23 8.63
CA SER A 235 -20.26 0.96 7.76
C SER A 235 -19.04 0.98 6.83
N ALA A 236 -17.84 0.71 7.37
CA ALA A 236 -16.60 0.64 6.59
C ALA A 236 -16.63 -0.48 5.54
N LEU A 237 -17.20 -1.65 5.86
CA LEU A 237 -17.37 -2.75 4.91
C LEU A 237 -18.39 -2.47 3.80
N LEU A 238 -19.38 -1.63 4.07
CA LEU A 238 -20.43 -1.24 3.12
C LEU A 238 -20.08 -0.01 2.27
N ASP A 239 -18.96 0.65 2.55
CA ASP A 239 -18.52 1.80 1.78
C ASP A 239 -18.37 1.43 0.29
N ARG A 240 -18.97 2.25 -0.57
CA ARG A 240 -18.99 2.04 -2.02
C ARG A 240 -17.71 2.52 -2.70
N ASP A 241 -17.02 3.47 -2.07
CA ASP A 241 -15.79 4.06 -2.59
C ASP A 241 -14.55 3.25 -2.18
N ALA A 242 -14.69 2.43 -1.13
CA ALA A 242 -13.78 1.39 -0.70
C ALA A 242 -13.48 0.34 -1.80
N PRO A 243 -12.29 -0.30 -1.76
CA PRO A 243 -11.92 -1.35 -2.70
C PRO A 243 -12.78 -2.61 -2.59
N LEU A 244 -13.56 -2.76 -1.51
CA LEU A 244 -14.52 -3.85 -1.30
C LEU A 244 -15.86 -3.59 -2.03
N GLY A 245 -16.20 -2.34 -2.34
CA GLY A 245 -17.47 -1.97 -2.97
C GLY A 245 -17.75 -2.61 -4.34
N PRO A 246 -16.74 -2.83 -5.22
CA PRO A 246 -16.92 -3.62 -6.44
C PRO A 246 -17.23 -5.12 -6.18
N LEU A 247 -16.67 -5.72 -5.13
CA LEU A 247 -16.91 -7.13 -4.77
C LEU A 247 -18.38 -7.34 -4.37
N ALA A 248 -18.94 -6.39 -3.61
CA ALA A 248 -20.36 -6.38 -3.26
C ALA A 248 -21.31 -6.26 -4.48
N ARG A 249 -20.81 -5.74 -5.62
CA ARG A 249 -21.57 -5.60 -6.88
C ARG A 249 -21.46 -6.82 -7.78
N GLY A 250 -20.28 -7.44 -7.87
CA GLY A 250 -20.01 -8.59 -8.76
C GLY A 250 -20.92 -9.79 -8.51
N ARG A 251 -21.44 -9.97 -7.29
CA ARG A 251 -22.39 -11.04 -6.96
C ARG A 251 -23.87 -10.69 -7.22
N ARG A 252 -24.23 -9.40 -7.26
CA ARG A 252 -25.61 -8.99 -7.58
C ARG A 252 -25.95 -9.19 -9.06
N ASP A 253 -24.96 -9.33 -9.94
CA ASP A 253 -25.10 -9.65 -11.36
C ASP A 253 -24.49 -11.03 -11.71
N PRO A 254 -25.12 -12.16 -11.35
CA PRO A 254 -24.67 -13.48 -11.82
C PRO A 254 -24.81 -13.65 -13.35
N ALA A 255 -25.52 -12.75 -14.02
CA ALA A 255 -25.85 -12.85 -15.45
C ALA A 255 -24.74 -12.40 -16.43
N ARG A 256 -23.60 -11.86 -15.96
CA ARG A 256 -22.57 -11.31 -16.86
C ARG A 256 -21.37 -12.24 -17.12
N SER A 257 -21.26 -13.35 -16.40
CA SER A 257 -20.16 -14.33 -16.56
C SER A 257 -20.31 -15.24 -17.80
N LEU A 258 -21.51 -15.33 -18.39
CA LEU A 258 -21.83 -16.25 -19.49
C LEU A 258 -21.74 -15.64 -20.91
N LYS A 259 -21.18 -14.43 -21.08
CA LYS A 259 -21.09 -13.76 -22.40
C LYS A 259 -19.67 -13.55 -22.94
N THR A 260 -18.67 -14.17 -22.33
CA THR A 260 -17.30 -14.18 -22.87
C THR A 260 -16.70 -15.58 -22.74
N GLN A 261 -17.25 -16.50 -23.53
CA GLN A 261 -16.50 -17.58 -24.16
C GLN A 261 -16.75 -17.50 -25.66
#